data_AF-A0A914EGZ7-F1
#
_entry.id   AF-A0A914EGZ7-F1
#
_cell.length_a   1.000
_cell.length_b   1.000
_cell.length_c   1.000
_cell.angle_alpha   90.00
_cell.angle_beta   90.00
_cell.angle_gamma   90.00
#
_symmetry.space_group_name_H-M   'P 1'
#
loop_
_entity.id
_entity.type
_entity.pdbx_description
1 polymer ?
#
loop_
_entity_poly.entity_id
_entity_poly.type
_entity_poly.pdbx_seq_one_letter_code
_entity_poly.pdbx_strand_id
1 'polypeptide(L)'
;MKEANMNVMRLWGGGLYELDEFYEMTDEAGIMIWHDHMFACSLYDADDNFMDLVRPEFANQVIRLRHHSSILVWAGNNENELFLGWGWFNTNGYNQTQMIADYLKLFDNVMKSIVTQLDPSRPFVPSSPSNGKNSEDQGGVALKPDANSWMYGDVHYYTYSGDLWKPSAFPIPRCATEYGSQSIPLTTTMARYVPPDEWTSGSSWMKWRDHQGNGNVNNLALTFPHFEVKYTSAKNITLDDNDGFVVRAILQNQTGIAITPTVILLPDKMRQITNPNYGDATITNVQKVPNTCTQSTGCPVATFTVTLSATKLVPILWLDIKAEVKERYQILYWFSDNGFTMTQPQVSVDLQIFATNDSTLTLTTQDLTVWRAKMSQAGFCPDNWYQPNTNTRKCIKIVNETRTWAQGEAMCQSYSSDLISITNAFENSDLTAYIKTNAPGCQKAYIGLYENNSSWAWVNGDNSTYRNWAPGNPTNDPNSSCALIDQNSGTWLNQDCNTPQCYICAISLN
;
A
#
# COMPACT_ATOMS: atom_id res chain seq x y z
N MET A 1 -19.05 8.12 6.97
CA MET A 1 -18.65 7.58 8.30
C MET A 1 -19.57 6.46 8.77
N LYS A 2 -20.89 6.69 8.91
CA LYS A 2 -21.86 5.63 9.26
C LYS A 2 -21.76 4.38 8.37
N GLU A 3 -21.75 4.57 7.06
CA GLU A 3 -21.63 3.45 6.09
C GLU A 3 -20.32 2.65 6.24
N ALA A 4 -19.28 3.28 6.77
CA ALA A 4 -18.00 2.64 7.07
C ALA A 4 -17.93 2.07 8.50
N ASN A 5 -19.06 2.05 9.23
CA ASN A 5 -19.16 1.60 10.63
C ASN A 5 -18.24 2.35 11.61
N MET A 6 -17.88 3.59 11.29
CA MET A 6 -17.14 4.46 12.22
C MET A 6 -18.09 4.99 13.31
N ASN A 7 -17.55 5.16 14.51
CA ASN A 7 -18.27 5.69 15.67
C ASN A 7 -17.56 6.85 16.38
N VAL A 8 -16.33 7.19 15.96
CA VAL A 8 -15.55 8.33 16.46
C VAL A 8 -14.91 9.04 15.26
N MET A 9 -14.87 10.37 15.31
CA MET A 9 -14.09 11.25 14.45
C MET A 9 -13.17 12.11 15.31
N ARG A 10 -11.92 12.28 14.89
CA ARG A 10 -11.06 13.31 15.48
C ARG A 10 -11.11 14.56 14.61
N LEU A 11 -11.50 15.67 15.20
CA LEU A 11 -11.48 16.97 14.56
C LEU A 11 -10.12 17.60 14.88
N TRP A 12 -9.21 17.56 13.89
CA TRP A 12 -7.78 17.86 14.04
C TRP A 12 -7.47 19.35 14.24
N GLY A 13 -6.53 19.64 15.13
CA GLY A 13 -6.26 20.99 15.65
C GLY A 13 -5.62 22.01 14.71
N GLY A 14 -5.22 21.70 13.48
CA GLY A 14 -4.82 22.74 12.52
C GLY A 14 -5.90 23.08 11.49
N GLY A 15 -7.12 22.60 11.72
CA GLY A 15 -8.30 22.94 10.93
C GLY A 15 -9.02 24.17 11.48
N LEU A 16 -10.34 24.07 11.60
CA LEU A 16 -11.23 25.10 12.16
C LEU A 16 -12.25 24.47 13.12
N TYR A 17 -12.82 25.28 14.01
CA TYR A 17 -14.04 24.88 14.71
C TYR A 17 -15.18 24.83 13.69
N GLU A 18 -15.81 23.68 13.54
CA GLU A 18 -16.84 23.48 12.53
C GLU A 18 -18.13 24.27 12.82
N LEU A 19 -19.00 24.34 11.81
CA LEU A 19 -20.32 24.95 11.91
C LEU A 19 -21.24 24.14 12.84
N ASP A 20 -22.24 24.77 13.48
CA ASP A 20 -23.19 24.08 14.39
C ASP A 20 -23.87 22.88 13.70
N GLU A 21 -24.22 23.03 12.42
CA GLU A 21 -24.81 21.97 11.58
C GLU A 21 -23.97 20.68 11.56
N PHE A 22 -22.64 20.80 11.60
CA PHE A 22 -21.75 19.63 11.66
C PHE A 22 -21.97 18.84 12.95
N TYR A 23 -22.07 19.51 14.09
CA TYR A 23 -22.24 18.88 15.40
C TYR A 23 -23.64 18.31 15.59
N GLU A 24 -24.66 18.98 15.05
CA GLU A 24 -26.02 18.46 14.98
C GLU A 24 -26.08 17.15 14.17
N MET A 25 -25.39 17.11 13.01
CA MET A 25 -25.28 15.90 12.21
C MET A 25 -24.52 14.78 12.94
N THR A 26 -23.48 15.07 13.70
CA THR A 26 -22.75 14.04 14.47
C THR A 26 -23.57 13.52 15.65
N ASP A 27 -24.35 14.38 16.30
CA ASP A 27 -25.31 13.99 17.34
C ASP A 27 -26.37 13.03 16.77
N GLU A 28 -27.05 13.41 15.69
CA GLU A 28 -28.03 12.55 15.01
C GLU A 28 -27.39 11.27 14.47
N ALA A 29 -26.14 11.37 14.02
CA ALA A 29 -25.41 10.25 13.51
C ALA A 29 -24.90 9.29 14.61
N GLY A 30 -24.86 9.70 15.87
CA GLY A 30 -24.18 8.94 16.92
C GLY A 30 -22.68 8.74 16.62
N ILE A 31 -22.05 9.74 16.00
CA ILE A 31 -20.61 9.77 15.74
C ILE A 31 -19.97 10.65 16.81
N MET A 32 -19.16 10.06 17.67
CA MET A 32 -18.47 10.78 18.73
C MET A 32 -17.33 11.65 18.15
N ILE A 33 -17.01 12.76 18.82
CA ILE A 33 -15.96 13.70 18.40
C ILE A 33 -14.87 13.76 19.48
N TRP A 34 -13.66 13.36 19.11
CA TRP A 34 -12.44 13.83 19.77
C TRP A 34 -12.15 15.22 19.23
N HIS A 35 -12.35 16.25 20.05
CA HIS A 35 -12.33 17.64 19.59
C HIS A 35 -11.01 18.31 19.99
N ASP A 36 -10.09 18.45 19.04
CA ASP A 36 -8.93 19.29 19.26
C ASP A 36 -9.33 20.77 19.17
N HIS A 37 -8.68 21.59 19.98
CA HIS A 37 -8.66 23.03 19.77
C HIS A 37 -7.63 23.41 18.71
N MET A 38 -7.76 24.62 18.16
CA MET A 38 -7.09 25.01 16.90
C MET A 38 -5.60 25.35 17.05
N PHE A 39 -4.84 24.42 17.61
CA PHE A 39 -3.40 24.43 17.78
C PHE A 39 -2.78 23.14 17.21
N ALA A 40 -1.74 23.24 16.38
CA ALA A 40 -1.10 22.07 15.79
C ALA A 40 0.37 22.29 15.40
N CYS A 41 1.22 21.31 15.71
CA CYS A 41 2.59 21.14 15.22
C CYS A 41 3.52 22.36 15.36
N SER A 42 3.24 23.27 16.31
CA SER A 42 3.97 24.53 16.43
C SER A 42 4.13 24.97 17.88
N LEU A 43 5.11 25.82 18.13
CA LEU A 43 5.13 26.66 19.33
C LEU A 43 4.15 27.82 19.14
N TYR A 44 3.52 28.22 20.24
CA TYR A 44 2.61 29.35 20.30
C TYR A 44 3.08 30.29 21.41
N ASP A 45 2.80 31.57 21.23
CA ASP A 45 3.11 32.57 22.25
C ASP A 45 2.37 32.25 23.56
N ALA A 46 2.94 32.69 24.68
CA ALA A 46 2.33 32.51 25.99
C ALA A 46 2.37 33.77 26.86
N ASP A 47 2.64 34.93 26.24
CA ASP A 47 2.50 36.21 26.92
C ASP A 47 1.02 36.53 27.22
N ASP A 48 0.81 37.55 28.06
CA ASP A 48 -0.53 37.86 28.52
C ASP A 48 -1.42 38.43 27.40
N ASN A 49 -0.85 39.09 26.37
CA ASN A 49 -1.62 39.58 25.23
C ASN A 49 -2.17 38.42 24.40
N PHE A 50 -1.35 37.40 24.15
CA PHE A 50 -1.80 36.20 23.44
C PHE A 50 -2.85 35.45 24.26
N MET A 51 -2.65 35.33 25.59
CA MET A 51 -3.62 34.69 26.48
C MET A 51 -4.96 35.43 26.51
N ASP A 52 -4.96 36.76 26.40
CA ASP A 52 -6.17 37.57 26.33
C ASP A 52 -6.95 37.36 25.02
N LEU A 53 -6.31 36.85 23.97
CA LEU A 53 -6.98 36.39 22.75
C LEU A 53 -7.50 34.96 22.89
N VAL A 54 -6.68 34.05 23.41
CA VAL A 54 -7.02 32.63 23.53
C VAL A 54 -8.19 32.40 24.49
N ARG A 55 -8.19 33.05 25.66
CA ARG A 55 -9.23 32.84 26.70
C ARG A 55 -10.65 33.03 26.17
N PRO A 56 -11.02 34.18 25.57
CA PRO A 56 -12.38 34.38 25.08
C PRO A 56 -12.72 33.47 23.90
N GLU A 57 -11.79 33.22 22.97
CA GLU A 57 -12.02 32.28 21.88
C GLU A 57 -12.36 30.89 22.40
N PHE A 58 -11.48 30.36 23.24
CA PHE A 58 -11.59 29.01 23.80
C PHE A 58 -12.86 28.85 24.64
N ALA A 59 -13.14 29.80 25.55
CA ALA A 59 -14.33 29.78 26.38
C ALA A 59 -15.62 29.82 25.53
N ASN A 60 -15.65 30.67 24.50
CA ASN A 60 -16.81 30.76 23.60
C ASN A 60 -17.05 29.45 22.85
N GLN A 61 -15.98 28.78 22.38
CA GLN A 61 -16.13 27.50 21.67
C GLN A 61 -16.62 26.38 22.60
N VAL A 62 -16.07 26.28 23.82
CA VAL A 62 -16.56 25.31 24.81
C VAL A 62 -18.03 25.58 25.18
N ILE A 63 -18.41 26.84 25.41
CA ILE A 63 -19.81 27.20 25.72
C ILE A 63 -20.73 26.87 24.56
N ARG A 64 -20.33 27.22 23.33
CA ARG A 64 -21.10 26.94 22.11
C ARG A 64 -21.34 25.46 21.97
N LEU A 65 -20.33 24.63 22.19
CA LEU A 65 -20.33 23.25 21.73
C LEU A 65 -20.63 22.21 22.82
N ARG A 66 -20.44 22.50 24.12
CA ARG A 66 -20.59 21.53 25.23
C ARG A 66 -21.96 20.84 25.34
N HIS A 67 -23.00 21.39 24.70
CA HIS A 67 -24.33 20.83 24.70
C HIS A 67 -24.50 19.67 23.70
N HIS A 68 -23.59 19.53 22.73
CA HIS A 68 -23.59 18.43 21.78
C HIS A 68 -23.14 17.13 22.45
N SER A 69 -24.01 16.12 22.40
CA SER A 69 -23.78 14.81 23.00
C SER A 69 -22.63 14.03 22.36
N SER A 70 -22.33 14.33 21.10
CA SER A 70 -21.28 13.72 20.29
C SER A 70 -19.89 14.07 20.80
N ILE A 71 -19.68 15.19 21.47
CA ILE A 71 -18.33 15.54 21.98
C ILE A 71 -17.94 14.54 23.07
N LEU A 72 -16.81 13.87 22.86
CA LEU A 72 -16.29 12.81 23.73
C LEU A 72 -15.19 13.33 24.66
N VAL A 73 -14.29 14.15 24.12
CA VAL A 73 -13.10 14.67 24.81
C VAL A 73 -12.68 15.99 24.18
N TRP A 74 -12.18 16.91 25.02
CA TRP A 74 -11.53 18.14 24.59
C TRP A 74 -10.02 17.93 24.58
N ALA A 75 -9.35 18.23 23.47
CA ALA A 75 -7.90 18.10 23.32
C ALA A 75 -7.25 19.46 23.05
N GLY A 76 -6.16 19.77 23.76
CA GLY A 76 -5.53 21.08 23.70
C GLY A 76 -4.89 21.39 22.34
N ASN A 77 -4.21 20.41 21.74
CA ASN A 77 -3.51 20.59 20.47
C ASN A 77 -3.21 19.24 19.78
N ASN A 78 -2.73 19.34 18.55
CA ASN A 78 -2.07 18.27 17.81
C ASN A 78 -0.54 18.36 17.91
N GLU A 79 0.10 17.30 18.43
CA GLU A 79 1.54 17.02 18.39
C GLU A 79 2.48 18.06 19.03
N ASN A 80 1.98 19.06 19.76
CA ASN A 80 2.88 20.05 20.37
C ASN A 80 3.71 19.41 21.49
N GLU A 81 3.11 18.55 22.34
CA GLU A 81 3.88 17.81 23.35
C GLU A 81 4.93 16.90 22.69
N LEU A 82 4.55 16.23 21.59
CA LEU A 82 5.41 15.33 20.82
C LEU A 82 6.68 16.03 20.33
N PHE A 83 6.49 17.10 19.54
CA PHE A 83 7.61 17.85 18.97
C PHE A 83 8.44 18.56 20.03
N LEU A 84 7.80 19.01 21.10
CA LEU A 84 8.52 19.58 22.23
C LEU A 84 9.36 18.52 22.93
N GLY A 85 8.81 17.35 23.25
CA GLY A 85 9.54 16.24 23.87
C GLY A 85 10.72 15.74 23.04
N TRP A 86 10.62 15.78 21.70
CA TRP A 86 11.71 15.42 20.79
C TRP A 86 12.78 16.50 20.64
N GLY A 87 12.54 17.72 21.13
CA GLY A 87 13.40 18.88 20.88
C GLY A 87 13.42 19.26 19.40
N TRP A 88 12.30 19.10 18.69
CA TRP A 88 12.17 19.41 17.26
C TRP A 88 12.31 20.91 16.97
N PHE A 89 11.81 21.75 17.87
CA PHE A 89 11.80 23.19 17.69
C PHE A 89 13.19 23.80 17.86
N ASN A 90 13.65 24.51 16.82
CA ASN A 90 14.92 25.24 16.85
C ASN A 90 14.66 26.75 16.79
N THR A 91 14.74 27.40 17.95
CA THR A 91 14.50 28.85 18.09
C THR A 91 15.69 29.54 18.73
N ASN A 92 16.22 30.56 18.05
CA ASN A 92 17.34 31.34 18.55
C ASN A 92 16.98 32.07 19.85
N GLY A 93 17.67 31.76 20.95
CA GLY A 93 17.51 32.46 22.23
C GLY A 93 16.31 32.03 23.08
N TYR A 94 15.57 31.00 22.66
CA TYR A 94 14.45 30.44 23.41
C TYR A 94 14.73 28.96 23.66
N ASN A 95 14.93 28.61 24.94
CA ASN A 95 15.41 27.29 25.32
C ASN A 95 14.27 26.33 25.69
N GLN A 96 14.59 25.03 25.73
CA GLN A 96 13.64 23.95 26.02
C GLN A 96 12.85 24.17 27.32
N THR A 97 13.48 24.67 28.38
CA THR A 97 12.81 24.92 29.67
C THR A 97 11.76 26.03 29.55
N GLN A 98 12.07 27.09 28.79
CA GLN A 98 11.13 28.17 28.52
C GLN A 98 9.97 27.69 27.64
N MET A 99 10.27 26.92 26.58
CA MET A 99 9.24 26.31 25.71
C MET A 99 8.27 25.43 26.51
N ILE A 100 8.79 24.59 27.42
CA ILE A 100 7.96 23.74 28.29
C ILE A 100 7.11 24.59 29.24
N ALA A 101 7.69 25.62 29.87
CA ALA A 101 6.94 26.48 30.77
C ALA A 101 5.77 27.18 30.07
N ASP A 102 5.99 27.67 28.85
CA ASP A 102 4.98 28.38 28.05
C ASP A 102 3.91 27.42 27.49
N TYR A 103 4.32 26.23 27.04
CA TYR A 103 3.39 25.14 26.69
C TYR A 103 2.45 24.80 27.85
N LEU A 104 2.99 24.59 29.05
CA LEU A 104 2.20 24.26 30.25
C LEU A 104 1.32 25.44 30.68
N LYS A 105 1.79 26.69 30.51
CA LYS A 105 0.98 27.88 30.77
C LYS A 105 -0.27 27.89 29.88
N LEU A 106 -0.13 27.57 28.60
CA LEU A 106 -1.24 27.58 27.65
C LEU A 106 -2.19 26.39 27.84
N PHE A 107 -1.69 25.16 27.68
CA PHE A 107 -2.55 23.99 27.57
C PHE A 107 -2.98 23.43 28.94
N ASP A 108 -2.03 23.28 29.87
CA ASP A 108 -2.30 22.66 31.18
C ASP A 108 -2.91 23.63 32.20
N ASN A 109 -2.53 24.91 32.16
CA ASN A 109 -3.03 25.88 33.12
C ASN A 109 -4.26 26.64 32.61
N VAL A 110 -4.22 27.20 31.40
CA VAL A 110 -5.32 28.03 30.88
C VAL A 110 -6.45 27.18 30.30
N MET A 111 -6.15 26.37 29.28
CA MET A 111 -7.20 25.63 28.55
C MET A 111 -7.86 24.55 29.42
N LYS A 112 -7.07 23.72 30.12
CA LYS A 112 -7.60 22.72 31.07
C LYS A 112 -8.51 23.34 32.14
N SER A 113 -8.13 24.50 32.68
CA SER A 113 -8.93 25.21 33.69
C SER A 113 -10.26 25.69 33.12
N ILE A 114 -10.27 26.22 31.88
CA ILE A 114 -11.50 26.66 31.24
C ILE A 114 -12.45 25.48 30.98
N VAL A 115 -11.96 24.34 30.44
CA VAL A 115 -12.80 23.15 30.23
C VAL A 115 -13.33 22.61 31.55
N THR A 116 -12.48 22.50 32.58
CA THR A 116 -12.88 22.00 33.90
C THR A 116 -13.99 22.87 34.52
N GLN A 117 -14.01 24.18 34.23
CA GLN A 117 -15.04 25.10 34.72
C GLN A 117 -16.31 25.08 33.86
N LEU A 118 -16.18 25.04 32.53
CA LEU A 118 -17.29 25.23 31.60
C LEU A 118 -17.94 23.92 31.15
N ASP A 119 -17.20 22.82 31.09
CA ASP A 119 -17.71 21.49 30.77
C ASP A 119 -17.04 20.40 31.62
N PRO A 120 -17.32 20.37 32.94
CA PRO A 120 -16.74 19.39 33.86
C PRO A 120 -17.17 17.95 33.58
N SER A 121 -18.11 17.73 32.64
CA SER A 121 -18.64 16.41 32.33
C SER A 121 -17.72 15.60 31.40
N ARG A 122 -16.75 16.26 30.75
CA ARG A 122 -15.85 15.65 29.76
C ARG A 122 -14.39 15.81 30.15
N PRO A 123 -13.53 14.84 29.80
CA PRO A 123 -12.10 14.95 30.05
C PRO A 123 -11.45 16.02 29.14
N PHE A 124 -10.36 16.58 29.64
CA PHE A 124 -9.42 17.40 28.86
C PHE A 124 -8.07 16.69 28.76
N VAL A 125 -7.56 16.54 27.53
CA VAL A 125 -6.20 16.05 27.27
C VAL A 125 -5.34 17.20 26.73
N PRO A 126 -4.16 17.50 27.30
CA PRO A 126 -3.38 18.66 26.86
C PRO A 126 -2.86 18.58 25.42
N SER A 127 -2.53 17.38 24.93
CA SER A 127 -1.98 17.12 23.59
C SER A 127 -2.40 15.74 23.11
N SER A 128 -2.40 15.55 21.79
CA SER A 128 -2.51 14.26 21.10
C SER A 128 -1.39 14.16 20.05
N PRO A 129 -0.46 13.19 20.14
CA PRO A 129 -0.39 12.15 21.15
C PRO A 129 0.10 12.70 22.50
N SER A 130 -0.14 11.94 23.55
CA SER A 130 0.42 12.16 24.89
C SER A 130 0.61 10.83 25.61
N ASN A 131 1.52 10.77 26.59
CA ASN A 131 1.61 9.62 27.51
C ASN A 131 0.52 9.67 28.60
N GLY A 132 -0.40 10.64 28.51
CA GLY A 132 -1.53 10.82 29.43
C GLY A 132 -1.05 11.03 30.86
N LYS A 133 -1.53 10.21 31.79
CA LYS A 133 -1.18 10.28 33.23
C LYS A 133 0.33 10.28 33.46
N ASN A 134 1.10 9.55 32.64
CA ASN A 134 2.54 9.50 32.78
C ASN A 134 3.22 10.82 32.37
N SER A 135 2.68 11.57 31.40
CA SER A 135 3.14 12.94 31.13
C SER A 135 2.87 13.85 32.32
N GLU A 136 1.67 13.76 32.92
CA GLU A 136 1.33 14.54 34.12
C GLU A 136 2.28 14.24 35.30
N ASP A 137 2.61 12.97 35.54
CA ASP A 137 3.56 12.57 36.60
C ASP A 137 5.00 13.06 36.35
N GLN A 138 5.34 13.37 35.10
CA GLN A 138 6.63 13.93 34.70
C GLN A 138 6.64 15.47 34.64
N GLY A 139 5.56 16.13 35.09
CA GLY A 139 5.44 17.59 35.08
C GLY A 139 4.78 18.15 33.81
N GLY A 140 4.08 17.33 33.04
CA GLY A 140 3.19 17.72 31.94
C GLY A 140 3.75 17.54 30.53
N VAL A 141 5.05 17.25 30.37
CA VAL A 141 5.67 16.91 29.07
C VAL A 141 6.55 15.68 29.25
N ALA A 142 6.25 14.58 28.56
CA ALA A 142 7.09 13.40 28.61
C ALA A 142 8.37 13.57 27.78
N LEU A 143 9.50 13.06 28.28
CA LEU A 143 10.81 13.15 27.59
C LEU A 143 10.85 12.44 26.23
N LYS A 144 9.91 11.51 25.97
CA LYS A 144 9.69 10.82 24.68
C LYS A 144 8.22 10.36 24.60
N PRO A 145 7.30 11.14 24.02
CA PRO A 145 5.88 10.80 23.98
C PRO A 145 5.53 9.59 23.08
N ASP A 146 6.49 9.07 22.32
CA ASP A 146 6.32 8.01 21.31
C ASP A 146 7.29 6.82 21.48
N ALA A 147 8.53 7.06 21.94
CA ALA A 147 9.59 6.06 21.95
C ALA A 147 9.38 5.07 23.11
N ASN A 148 8.83 3.89 22.77
CA ASN A 148 8.39 2.83 23.70
C ASN A 148 7.10 3.17 24.47
N SER A 149 6.33 4.15 24.00
CA SER A 149 5.14 4.65 24.70
C SER A 149 3.82 4.01 24.28
N TRP A 150 3.83 2.96 23.46
CA TRP A 150 2.62 2.22 23.08
C TRP A 150 1.83 1.64 24.28
N MET A 151 2.42 1.65 25.48
CA MET A 151 1.79 1.26 26.73
C MET A 151 0.99 2.37 27.44
N TYR A 152 1.16 3.64 27.06
CA TYR A 152 0.60 4.81 27.73
C TYR A 152 -0.15 5.72 26.75
N GLY A 153 -1.23 6.35 27.24
CA GLY A 153 -2.00 7.35 26.51
C GLY A 153 -2.39 6.95 25.08
N ASP A 154 -2.32 7.92 24.18
CA ASP A 154 -2.66 7.80 22.77
C ASP A 154 -1.43 7.95 21.86
N VAL A 155 -1.47 7.38 20.66
CA VAL A 155 -0.31 7.23 19.79
C VAL A 155 -0.60 7.73 18.38
N HIS A 156 0.35 8.52 17.88
CA HIS A 156 0.50 8.83 16.45
C HIS A 156 1.65 7.97 15.89
N TYR A 157 1.38 7.16 14.87
CA TYR A 157 2.40 6.32 14.26
C TYR A 157 2.48 6.49 12.74
N TYR A 158 3.63 7.01 12.29
CA TYR A 158 3.96 7.14 10.88
C TYR A 158 5.33 6.53 10.59
N THR A 159 5.43 5.71 9.54
CA THR A 159 6.70 5.24 8.99
C THR A 159 6.65 5.25 7.46
N TYR A 160 7.78 5.57 6.84
CA TYR A 160 7.94 5.61 5.39
C TYR A 160 8.96 4.59 4.88
N SER A 161 9.56 3.80 5.79
CA SER A 161 10.54 2.75 5.48
C SER A 161 10.02 1.34 5.83
N GLY A 162 8.89 1.25 6.54
CA GLY A 162 8.25 -0.01 6.90
C GLY A 162 7.25 -0.52 5.85
N ASP A 163 7.02 -1.83 5.85
CA ASP A 163 5.99 -2.48 5.04
C ASP A 163 4.61 -2.30 5.68
N LEU A 164 3.93 -1.20 5.34
CA LEU A 164 2.61 -0.86 5.88
C LEU A 164 1.48 -1.78 5.40
N TRP A 165 1.75 -2.75 4.52
CA TRP A 165 0.78 -3.79 4.15
C TRP A 165 0.72 -4.92 5.18
N LYS A 166 1.70 -4.99 6.07
CA LYS A 166 1.71 -5.94 7.18
C LYS A 166 1.12 -5.29 8.43
N PRO A 167 0.06 -5.88 9.02
CA PRO A 167 -0.43 -5.43 10.33
C PRO A 167 0.65 -5.41 11.41
N SER A 168 1.65 -6.30 11.31
CA SER A 168 2.79 -6.36 12.25
C SER A 168 3.75 -5.17 12.15
N ALA A 169 3.67 -4.34 11.11
CA ALA A 169 4.46 -3.12 11.00
C ALA A 169 3.92 -2.01 11.92
N PHE A 170 2.66 -2.11 12.36
CA PHE A 170 2.06 -1.16 13.29
C PHE A 170 2.26 -1.62 14.73
N PRO A 171 2.61 -0.72 15.66
CA PRO A 171 2.60 -1.03 17.08
C PRO A 171 1.16 -1.31 17.55
N ILE A 172 1.02 -1.93 18.72
CA ILE A 172 -0.28 -2.11 19.39
C ILE A 172 -0.38 -1.06 20.51
N PRO A 173 -1.02 0.11 20.27
CA PRO A 173 -1.16 1.16 21.27
C PRO A 173 -2.35 0.91 22.20
N ARG A 174 -2.45 1.69 23.29
CA ARG A 174 -3.67 1.74 24.13
C ARG A 174 -4.81 2.43 23.39
N CYS A 175 -4.48 3.49 22.64
CA CYS A 175 -5.38 4.18 21.74
C CYS A 175 -4.57 4.69 20.53
N ALA A 176 -5.01 4.38 19.31
CA ALA A 176 -4.42 4.93 18.10
C ALA A 176 -5.23 6.15 17.67
N THR A 177 -4.68 7.35 17.83
CA THR A 177 -5.32 8.62 17.47
C THR A 177 -4.87 9.14 16.11
N GLU A 178 -3.69 8.72 15.65
CA GLU A 178 -3.30 8.83 14.25
C GLU A 178 -2.44 7.66 13.78
N TYR A 179 -2.66 7.26 12.53
CA TYR A 179 -1.74 6.47 11.72
C TYR A 179 -2.23 6.54 10.28
N GLY A 180 -1.34 6.38 9.30
CA GLY A 180 -1.79 6.44 7.92
C GLY A 180 -0.70 6.18 6.89
N SER A 181 -1.16 6.08 5.65
CA SER A 181 -0.33 6.03 4.44
C SER A 181 -0.96 6.91 3.37
N GLN A 182 -0.12 7.57 2.58
CA GLN A 182 -0.57 8.43 1.48
C GLN A 182 -1.05 7.58 0.29
N SER A 183 -2.01 8.12 -0.47
CA SER A 183 -2.42 7.58 -1.77
C SER A 183 -2.58 8.69 -2.81
N ILE A 184 -2.52 8.33 -4.09
CA ILE A 184 -2.87 9.21 -5.20
C ILE A 184 -4.41 9.27 -5.28
N PRO A 185 -5.02 10.46 -5.46
CA PRO A 185 -6.46 10.58 -5.55
C PRO A 185 -7.02 9.90 -6.82
N LEU A 186 -8.35 9.79 -6.88
CA LEU A 186 -9.06 9.28 -8.06
C LEU A 186 -8.70 10.06 -9.32
N THR A 187 -8.71 9.36 -10.45
CA THR A 187 -8.45 9.94 -11.77
C THR A 187 -9.42 11.06 -12.12
N THR A 188 -10.68 10.94 -11.71
CA THR A 188 -11.71 11.98 -11.88
C THR A 188 -11.39 13.26 -11.09
N THR A 189 -10.67 13.12 -9.97
CA THR A 189 -10.18 14.25 -9.19
C THR A 189 -8.94 14.83 -9.85
N MET A 190 -8.00 13.98 -10.28
CA MET A 190 -6.79 14.41 -11.00
C MET A 190 -7.12 15.16 -12.29
N ALA A 191 -8.10 14.70 -13.06
CA ALA A 191 -8.54 15.28 -14.34
C ALA A 191 -8.92 16.76 -14.26
N ARG A 192 -9.33 17.24 -13.08
CA ARG A 192 -9.73 18.63 -12.87
C ARG A 192 -8.55 19.56 -12.64
N TYR A 193 -7.40 19.02 -12.21
CA TYR A 193 -6.32 19.80 -11.60
C TYR A 193 -4.92 19.46 -12.11
N VAL A 194 -4.77 18.40 -12.89
CA VAL A 194 -3.50 17.92 -13.46
C VAL A 194 -3.72 17.63 -14.96
N PRO A 195 -2.91 18.20 -15.87
CA PRO A 195 -2.96 17.87 -17.30
C PRO A 195 -2.63 16.39 -17.57
N PRO A 196 -3.35 15.65 -18.46
CA PRO A 196 -3.18 14.19 -18.58
C PRO A 196 -1.80 13.71 -19.02
N ASP A 197 -1.05 14.52 -19.75
CA ASP A 197 0.35 14.29 -20.11
C ASP A 197 1.31 14.37 -18.90
N GLU A 198 0.87 15.00 -17.81
CA GLU A 198 1.62 15.13 -16.54
C GLU A 198 1.23 14.05 -15.52
N TRP A 199 0.48 13.01 -15.90
CA TRP A 199 0.03 11.95 -14.98
C TRP A 199 1.08 10.86 -14.80
N THR A 200 2.29 11.29 -14.48
CA THR A 200 3.40 10.43 -14.09
C THR A 200 3.87 10.85 -12.71
N SER A 201 4.16 9.90 -11.83
CA SER A 201 4.53 10.16 -10.43
C SER A 201 5.75 11.07 -10.26
N GLY A 202 6.61 11.16 -11.28
CA GLY A 202 7.78 12.04 -11.30
C GLY A 202 7.57 13.42 -11.94
N SER A 203 6.37 13.71 -12.44
CA SER A 203 6.05 14.94 -13.18
C SER A 203 6.14 16.18 -12.29
N SER A 204 6.27 17.35 -12.92
CA SER A 204 6.36 18.62 -12.19
C SER A 204 5.06 18.94 -11.47
N TRP A 205 3.92 18.62 -12.09
CA TRP A 205 2.61 18.80 -11.49
C TRP A 205 2.34 17.84 -10.33
N MET A 206 2.69 16.57 -10.47
CA MET A 206 2.49 15.59 -9.41
C MET A 206 3.37 15.89 -8.19
N LYS A 207 4.61 16.35 -8.41
CA LYS A 207 5.48 16.86 -7.34
C LYS A 207 4.93 18.12 -6.69
N TRP A 208 4.39 19.06 -7.47
CA TRP A 208 3.81 20.28 -6.92
C TRP A 208 2.58 20.01 -6.05
N ARG A 209 1.81 18.97 -6.34
CA ARG A 209 0.66 18.50 -5.54
C ARG A 209 1.05 17.60 -4.37
N ASP A 210 2.33 17.27 -4.22
CA ASP A 210 2.85 16.44 -3.13
C ASP A 210 3.44 17.31 -2.02
N HIS A 211 2.63 17.54 -0.99
CA HIS A 211 2.99 18.39 0.14
C HIS A 211 3.85 17.66 1.20
N GLN A 212 4.08 16.36 1.05
CA GLN A 212 4.99 15.59 1.92
C GLN A 212 6.45 15.67 1.44
N GLY A 213 6.67 16.08 0.19
CA GLY A 213 7.99 16.27 -0.43
C GLY A 213 8.58 15.01 -1.08
N ASN A 214 8.29 13.81 -0.56
CA ASN A 214 8.68 12.51 -1.12
C ASN A 214 7.50 11.53 -1.20
N GLY A 215 6.28 12.03 -1.11
CA GLY A 215 5.06 11.25 -0.91
C GLY A 215 4.77 10.32 -2.07
N ASN A 216 4.92 10.84 -3.29
CA ASN A 216 4.79 10.06 -4.50
C ASN A 216 5.81 8.92 -4.55
N VAL A 217 7.08 9.18 -4.19
CA VAL A 217 8.14 8.15 -4.18
C VAL A 217 7.86 7.11 -3.11
N ASN A 218 7.47 7.53 -1.91
CA ASN A 218 7.11 6.64 -0.81
C ASN A 218 5.92 5.76 -1.17
N ASN A 219 4.90 6.31 -1.83
CA ASN A 219 3.75 5.54 -2.30
C ASN A 219 4.16 4.46 -3.33
N LEU A 220 5.05 4.79 -4.28
CA LEU A 220 5.58 3.79 -5.21
C LEU A 220 6.42 2.74 -4.49
N ALA A 221 7.25 3.13 -3.51
CA ALA A 221 8.04 2.20 -2.72
C ALA A 221 7.18 1.29 -1.84
N LEU A 222 6.03 1.78 -1.38
CA LEU A 222 5.00 0.99 -0.68
C LEU A 222 4.21 0.09 -1.63
N THR A 223 4.12 0.42 -2.92
CA THR A 223 3.28 -0.32 -3.88
C THR A 223 4.08 -1.34 -4.67
N PHE A 224 5.22 -0.97 -5.25
CA PHE A 224 6.00 -1.82 -6.17
C PHE A 224 6.46 -3.16 -5.58
N PRO A 225 6.80 -3.29 -4.28
CA PRO A 225 7.13 -4.59 -3.69
C PRO A 225 5.94 -5.57 -3.59
N HIS A 226 4.70 -5.09 -3.77
CA HIS A 226 3.47 -5.86 -3.60
C HIS A 226 2.65 -6.01 -4.89
N PHE A 227 2.93 -5.18 -5.92
CA PHE A 227 2.20 -5.13 -7.17
C PHE A 227 3.17 -5.07 -8.37
N GLU A 228 2.97 -5.93 -9.39
CA GLU A 228 3.72 -5.84 -10.65
C GLU A 228 3.22 -4.62 -11.44
N VAL A 229 4.02 -3.55 -11.47
CA VAL A 229 3.69 -2.30 -12.18
C VAL A 229 4.37 -2.28 -13.53
N LYS A 230 3.62 -2.44 -14.62
CA LYS A 230 4.18 -2.24 -15.96
C LYS A 230 4.29 -0.75 -16.26
N TYR A 231 5.52 -0.24 -16.32
CA TYR A 231 5.82 1.04 -16.94
C TYR A 231 5.47 0.94 -18.44
N THR A 232 4.29 1.40 -18.83
CA THR A 232 4.10 1.81 -20.21
C THR A 232 4.89 3.09 -20.39
N SER A 233 5.95 3.05 -21.18
CA SER A 233 6.56 4.28 -21.68
C SER A 233 5.44 5.17 -22.19
N ALA A 234 5.44 6.45 -21.79
CA ALA A 234 4.52 7.43 -22.29
C ALA A 234 4.55 7.35 -23.83
N LYS A 235 3.54 6.70 -24.42
CA LYS A 235 3.23 6.99 -25.82
C LYS A 235 2.85 8.46 -25.78
N ASN A 236 3.45 9.25 -26.66
CA ASN A 236 3.01 10.62 -26.91
C ASN A 236 1.51 10.60 -27.19
N ILE A 237 0.70 10.87 -26.17
CA ILE A 237 -0.71 11.17 -26.31
C ILE A 237 -0.74 12.67 -26.53
N THR A 238 -0.66 13.08 -27.79
CA THR A 238 -1.08 14.43 -28.19
C THR A 238 -2.59 14.50 -27.98
N LEU A 239 -2.99 15.25 -26.96
CA LEU A 239 -4.37 15.65 -26.71
C LEU A 239 -4.62 16.90 -27.54
N ASP A 240 -5.29 16.75 -28.68
CA ASP A 240 -5.96 17.90 -29.29
C ASP A 240 -7.25 18.16 -28.51
N ASP A 241 -7.55 19.44 -28.28
CA ASP A 241 -8.55 20.01 -27.36
C ASP A 241 -10.04 19.62 -27.60
N ASN A 242 -10.36 18.45 -28.18
CA ASN A 242 -11.74 18.06 -28.48
C ASN A 242 -12.20 16.60 -28.24
N ASP A 243 -11.39 15.65 -27.76
CA ASP A 243 -11.86 14.24 -27.52
C ASP A 243 -11.03 13.57 -26.41
N GLY A 244 -11.46 12.71 -25.46
CA GLY A 244 -12.72 12.02 -25.13
C GLY A 244 -12.44 11.06 -23.93
N PHE A 245 -13.42 10.83 -23.03
CA PHE A 245 -13.21 10.20 -21.71
C PHE A 245 -13.38 8.66 -21.63
N VAL A 246 -12.53 8.05 -20.77
CA VAL A 246 -12.68 7.05 -19.66
C VAL A 246 -13.83 6.01 -19.67
N VAL A 247 -13.51 4.75 -19.34
CA VAL A 247 -14.46 3.68 -18.98
C VAL A 247 -14.60 3.61 -17.45
N ARG A 248 -15.83 3.51 -16.91
CA ARG A 248 -16.10 3.38 -15.46
C ARG A 248 -16.84 2.08 -15.15
N ALA A 249 -16.49 1.40 -14.06
CA ALA A 249 -17.24 0.28 -13.53
C ALA A 249 -17.84 0.64 -12.15
N ILE A 250 -19.09 0.30 -11.89
CA ILE A 250 -19.77 0.57 -10.61
C ILE A 250 -20.31 -0.74 -10.05
N LEU A 251 -19.88 -1.11 -8.84
CA LEU A 251 -20.38 -2.30 -8.15
C LEU A 251 -21.80 -2.08 -7.65
N GLN A 252 -22.70 -3.04 -7.83
CA GLN A 252 -24.08 -2.99 -7.34
C GLN A 252 -24.40 -4.14 -6.39
N ASN A 253 -25.29 -3.88 -5.43
CA ASN A 253 -25.86 -4.92 -4.57
C ASN A 253 -27.01 -5.64 -5.26
N GLN A 254 -27.58 -6.62 -4.56
CA GLN A 254 -28.70 -7.45 -5.04
C GLN A 254 -29.98 -6.66 -5.34
N THR A 255 -30.08 -5.40 -4.90
CA THR A 255 -31.22 -4.51 -5.16
C THR A 255 -30.91 -3.43 -6.21
N GLY A 256 -29.74 -3.48 -6.87
CA GLY A 256 -29.33 -2.53 -7.91
C GLY A 256 -28.77 -1.21 -7.38
N ILE A 257 -28.52 -1.10 -6.07
CA ILE A 257 -27.92 0.09 -5.45
C ILE A 257 -26.40 -0.01 -5.56
N ALA A 258 -25.76 1.06 -6.02
CA ALA A 258 -24.30 1.14 -6.08
C ALA A 258 -23.67 0.99 -4.68
N ILE A 259 -22.69 0.09 -4.53
CA ILE A 259 -22.03 -0.22 -3.25
C ILE A 259 -20.66 0.46 -3.10
N THR A 260 -20.03 0.96 -4.17
CA THR A 260 -18.63 1.44 -4.08
C THR A 260 -18.46 2.90 -4.46
N PRO A 261 -17.91 3.72 -3.55
CA PRO A 261 -17.02 4.85 -3.85
C PRO A 261 -15.53 4.50 -3.65
N THR A 262 -15.20 3.26 -3.29
CA THR A 262 -13.86 2.84 -2.86
C THR A 262 -13.02 2.32 -4.01
N VAL A 263 -11.87 2.97 -4.22
CA VAL A 263 -10.90 2.62 -5.26
C VAL A 263 -9.59 2.31 -4.59
N ILE A 264 -9.07 1.12 -4.86
CA ILE A 264 -7.65 0.86 -4.78
C ILE A 264 -7.15 0.99 -6.21
N LEU A 265 -6.28 1.99 -6.46
CA LEU A 265 -5.52 2.07 -7.71
C LEU A 265 -4.61 0.83 -7.76
N LEU A 266 -4.92 -0.09 -8.65
CA LEU A 266 -4.06 -1.23 -8.93
C LEU A 266 -3.41 -0.99 -10.30
N PRO A 267 -2.08 -0.92 -10.36
CA PRO A 267 -1.36 -0.89 -11.61
C PRO A 267 -1.63 -2.14 -12.44
N ASP A 268 -1.66 -1.96 -13.75
CA ASP A 268 -1.95 -2.99 -14.73
C ASP A 268 -1.03 -4.21 -14.59
N LYS A 269 -1.69 -5.36 -14.34
CA LYS A 269 -1.23 -6.76 -14.45
C LYS A 269 -0.57 -7.35 -13.19
N MET A 270 -1.41 -7.97 -12.36
CA MET A 270 -1.02 -8.78 -11.20
C MET A 270 -0.94 -10.30 -11.53
N ARG A 271 0.07 -11.04 -10.99
CA ARG A 271 0.31 -12.51 -11.15
C ARG A 271 0.42 -13.27 -9.80
N GLN A 272 0.46 -14.62 -9.72
CA GLN A 272 -0.56 -15.64 -9.33
C GLN A 272 -0.64 -15.90 -7.80
N ILE A 273 -1.85 -16.05 -7.22
CA ILE A 273 -2.05 -16.69 -5.91
C ILE A 273 -2.58 -18.10 -6.14
N THR A 274 -1.90 -19.11 -5.61
CA THR A 274 -2.43 -20.47 -5.43
C THR A 274 -2.72 -20.70 -3.96
N ASN A 275 -3.86 -20.18 -3.49
CA ASN A 275 -4.42 -20.55 -2.20
C ASN A 275 -5.71 -21.35 -2.46
N PRO A 276 -5.79 -22.63 -2.06
CA PRO A 276 -6.95 -23.49 -2.32
C PRO A 276 -8.25 -23.00 -1.63
N ASN A 277 -8.18 -22.03 -0.72
CA ASN A 277 -9.33 -21.45 -0.03
C ASN A 277 -10.04 -20.35 -0.82
N TYR A 278 -9.42 -19.77 -1.86
CA TYR A 278 -10.05 -18.76 -2.71
C TYR A 278 -10.60 -19.36 -4.00
N GLY A 279 -11.68 -18.77 -4.50
CA GLY A 279 -12.36 -19.21 -5.72
C GLY A 279 -11.87 -18.46 -6.96
N ASP A 280 -12.50 -18.78 -8.09
CA ASP A 280 -12.43 -17.98 -9.32
C ASP A 280 -13.77 -17.29 -9.56
N ALA A 281 -13.71 -16.14 -10.22
CA ALA A 281 -14.88 -15.41 -10.71
C ALA A 281 -15.07 -15.68 -12.19
N THR A 282 -16.32 -15.82 -12.62
CA THR A 282 -16.69 -16.01 -14.02
C THR A 282 -17.77 -15.02 -14.41
N ILE A 283 -17.68 -14.47 -15.62
CA ILE A 283 -18.73 -13.60 -16.15
C ILE A 283 -19.84 -14.51 -16.67
N THR A 284 -21.03 -14.39 -16.09
CA THR A 284 -22.18 -15.24 -16.40
C THR A 284 -23.20 -14.53 -17.28
N ASN A 285 -23.28 -13.20 -17.24
CA ASN A 285 -24.19 -12.43 -18.08
C ASN A 285 -23.63 -11.02 -18.39
N VAL A 286 -23.97 -10.49 -19.56
CA VAL A 286 -23.73 -9.09 -19.94
C VAL A 286 -25.00 -8.58 -20.62
N GLN A 287 -25.60 -7.54 -20.05
CA GLN A 287 -26.84 -6.96 -20.56
C GLN A 287 -26.67 -5.46 -20.77
N LYS A 288 -26.96 -4.97 -22.00
CA LYS A 288 -27.04 -3.54 -22.27
C LYS A 288 -28.28 -2.96 -21.58
N VAL A 289 -28.11 -1.90 -20.80
CA VAL A 289 -29.22 -1.22 -20.12
C VAL A 289 -29.53 0.11 -20.81
N PRO A 290 -30.80 0.54 -20.86
CA PRO A 290 -31.15 1.86 -21.39
C PRO A 290 -30.43 2.97 -20.62
N ASN A 291 -29.80 3.90 -21.33
CA ASN A 291 -29.22 5.08 -20.69
C ASN A 291 -30.33 5.97 -20.14
N THR A 292 -30.39 6.12 -18.82
CA THR A 292 -31.34 7.00 -18.12
C THR A 292 -30.78 8.41 -17.89
N CYS A 293 -29.54 8.67 -18.32
CA CYS A 293 -28.86 9.94 -18.13
C CYS A 293 -29.37 10.98 -19.14
N THR A 294 -29.96 12.07 -18.65
CA THR A 294 -30.63 13.10 -19.46
C THR A 294 -29.79 14.38 -19.66
N GLN A 295 -28.56 14.43 -19.15
CA GLN A 295 -27.68 15.60 -19.26
C GLN A 295 -26.86 15.55 -20.57
N SER A 296 -26.60 16.68 -21.21
CA SER A 296 -25.88 16.72 -22.52
C SER A 296 -24.37 16.48 -22.41
N THR A 297 -23.80 16.57 -21.20
CA THR A 297 -22.36 16.43 -20.94
C THR A 297 -22.11 15.47 -19.80
N GLY A 298 -21.19 14.51 -19.98
CA GLY A 298 -20.78 13.57 -18.93
C GLY A 298 -21.66 12.32 -18.79
N CYS A 299 -22.58 12.05 -19.72
CA CYS A 299 -23.34 10.80 -19.75
C CYS A 299 -22.59 9.70 -20.52
N PRO A 300 -22.72 8.42 -20.13
CA PRO A 300 -22.18 7.33 -20.90
C PRO A 300 -22.93 7.17 -22.23
N VAL A 301 -22.20 6.84 -23.30
CA VAL A 301 -22.72 6.45 -24.61
C VAL A 301 -23.39 5.07 -24.52
N ALA A 302 -22.89 4.19 -23.66
CA ALA A 302 -23.53 2.90 -23.38
C ALA A 302 -23.25 2.46 -21.94
N THR A 303 -24.23 1.78 -21.34
CA THR A 303 -24.09 1.14 -20.03
C THR A 303 -24.44 -0.35 -20.16
N PHE A 304 -23.63 -1.21 -19.53
CA PHE A 304 -23.82 -2.65 -19.52
C PHE A 304 -23.76 -3.18 -18.09
N THR A 305 -24.79 -3.89 -17.66
CA THR A 305 -24.74 -4.64 -16.39
C THR A 305 -24.09 -5.99 -16.64
N VAL A 306 -22.97 -6.22 -15.97
CA VAL A 306 -22.14 -7.44 -16.03
C VAL A 306 -22.36 -8.24 -14.76
N THR A 307 -22.85 -9.47 -14.89
CA THR A 307 -23.05 -10.38 -13.76
C THR A 307 -21.86 -11.32 -13.64
N LEU A 308 -21.30 -11.41 -12.43
CA LEU A 308 -20.23 -12.35 -12.09
C LEU A 308 -20.72 -13.39 -11.09
N SER A 309 -20.17 -14.61 -11.20
CA SER A 309 -20.41 -15.70 -10.26
C SER A 309 -19.10 -16.30 -9.75
N ALA A 310 -19.07 -16.63 -8.45
CA ALA A 310 -17.95 -17.26 -7.78
C ALA A 310 -18.43 -18.33 -6.79
N THR A 311 -17.68 -19.42 -6.67
CA THR A 311 -18.00 -20.53 -5.75
C THR A 311 -17.44 -20.35 -4.35
N LYS A 312 -16.50 -19.42 -4.18
CA LYS A 312 -15.85 -19.06 -2.92
C LYS A 312 -15.52 -17.56 -2.96
N LEU A 313 -15.04 -17.02 -1.83
CA LEU A 313 -14.47 -15.67 -1.76
C LEU A 313 -13.40 -15.47 -2.85
N VAL A 314 -13.52 -14.39 -3.62
CA VAL A 314 -12.51 -13.99 -4.63
C VAL A 314 -11.97 -12.61 -4.25
N PRO A 315 -10.77 -12.55 -3.64
CA PRO A 315 -10.16 -11.29 -3.27
C PRO A 315 -9.71 -10.53 -4.52
N ILE A 316 -10.08 -9.26 -4.60
CA ILE A 316 -9.60 -8.26 -5.56
C ILE A 316 -9.63 -8.77 -7.02
N LEU A 317 -10.67 -8.41 -7.77
CA LEU A 317 -10.83 -8.69 -9.20
C LEU A 317 -11.20 -7.43 -9.96
N TRP A 318 -10.97 -7.43 -11.28
CA TRP A 318 -11.35 -6.35 -12.17
C TRP A 318 -11.84 -6.86 -13.52
N LEU A 319 -12.66 -6.06 -14.19
CA LEU A 319 -13.18 -6.35 -15.52
C LEU A 319 -12.38 -5.62 -16.59
N ASP A 320 -12.07 -6.30 -17.69
CA ASP A 320 -11.39 -5.71 -18.84
C ASP A 320 -12.16 -6.02 -20.13
N ILE A 321 -12.09 -5.11 -21.09
CA ILE A 321 -12.60 -5.31 -22.45
C ILE A 321 -11.47 -5.93 -23.28
N LYS A 322 -11.74 -6.93 -24.13
CA LYS A 322 -10.68 -7.52 -24.96
C LYS A 322 -10.09 -6.51 -25.94
N ALA A 323 -8.81 -6.66 -26.26
CA ALA A 323 -8.09 -5.76 -27.17
C ALA A 323 -8.74 -5.63 -28.55
N GLU A 324 -9.20 -6.75 -29.12
CA GLU A 324 -9.92 -6.79 -30.40
C GLU A 324 -11.24 -5.98 -30.40
N VAL A 325 -11.92 -5.91 -29.26
CA VAL A 325 -13.16 -5.15 -29.07
C VAL A 325 -12.84 -3.67 -28.92
N LYS A 326 -11.78 -3.33 -28.18
CA LYS A 326 -11.28 -1.95 -28.06
C LYS A 326 -10.89 -1.38 -29.41
N GLU A 327 -10.19 -2.15 -30.22
CA GLU A 327 -9.79 -1.75 -31.58
C GLU A 327 -11.00 -1.59 -32.50
N ARG A 328 -11.93 -2.57 -32.48
CA ARG A 328 -13.16 -2.53 -33.29
C ARG A 328 -13.99 -1.28 -33.05
N TYR A 329 -14.18 -0.91 -31.79
CA TYR A 329 -15.05 0.20 -31.40
C TYR A 329 -14.27 1.50 -31.08
N GLN A 330 -12.97 1.51 -31.36
CA GLN A 330 -12.06 2.64 -31.08
C GLN A 330 -12.22 3.17 -29.63
N ILE A 331 -12.32 2.25 -28.67
CA ILE A 331 -12.44 2.59 -27.25
C ILE A 331 -11.06 3.01 -26.76
N LEU A 332 -10.89 4.32 -26.50
CA LEU A 332 -9.70 4.86 -25.86
C LEU A 332 -9.62 4.34 -24.41
N TYR A 333 -8.50 3.70 -24.07
CA TYR A 333 -8.43 2.83 -22.89
C TYR A 333 -7.62 3.45 -21.75
N TRP A 334 -8.31 3.76 -20.66
CA TRP A 334 -7.70 3.83 -19.34
C TRP A 334 -8.77 3.52 -18.29
N PHE A 335 -8.48 2.55 -17.43
CA PHE A 335 -9.40 2.07 -16.39
C PHE A 335 -8.90 2.55 -15.04
N SER A 336 -9.69 3.41 -14.39
CA SER A 336 -9.64 3.54 -12.95
C SER A 336 -10.89 2.90 -12.37
N ASP A 337 -10.80 2.41 -11.14
CA ASP A 337 -11.98 2.20 -10.29
C ASP A 337 -12.83 0.95 -10.60
N ASN A 338 -12.24 -0.13 -11.10
CA ASN A 338 -12.93 -1.40 -11.37
C ASN A 338 -12.44 -2.60 -10.55
N GLY A 339 -11.53 -2.37 -9.60
CA GLY A 339 -11.05 -3.38 -8.66
C GLY A 339 -12.03 -3.58 -7.50
N PHE A 340 -12.55 -4.79 -7.29
CA PHE A 340 -13.47 -5.10 -6.18
C PHE A 340 -13.29 -6.53 -5.66
N THR A 341 -13.76 -6.82 -4.45
CA THR A 341 -13.72 -8.19 -3.87
C THR A 341 -15.10 -8.82 -3.93
N MET A 342 -15.21 -10.05 -4.44
CA MET A 342 -16.45 -10.82 -4.39
C MET A 342 -16.53 -11.58 -3.07
N THR A 343 -17.26 -11.00 -2.11
CA THR A 343 -17.63 -11.66 -0.84
C THR A 343 -18.91 -12.49 -0.94
N GLN A 344 -19.66 -12.30 -2.02
CA GLN A 344 -20.92 -13.00 -2.29
C GLN A 344 -20.78 -13.91 -3.52
N PRO A 345 -21.57 -15.00 -3.61
CA PRO A 345 -21.52 -15.93 -4.74
C PRO A 345 -21.87 -15.30 -6.08
N GLN A 346 -22.59 -14.18 -6.07
CA GLN A 346 -23.00 -13.45 -7.26
C GLN A 346 -22.94 -11.95 -7.00
N VAL A 347 -22.46 -11.21 -8.00
CA VAL A 347 -22.29 -9.75 -7.97
C VAL A 347 -22.64 -9.19 -9.35
N SER A 348 -23.22 -7.99 -9.39
CA SER A 348 -23.44 -7.24 -10.63
C SER A 348 -22.59 -5.96 -10.66
N VAL A 349 -22.05 -5.63 -11.83
CA VAL A 349 -21.21 -4.46 -12.07
C VAL A 349 -21.73 -3.71 -13.29
N ASP A 350 -22.00 -2.42 -13.15
CA ASP A 350 -22.36 -1.56 -14.27
C ASP A 350 -21.11 -0.99 -14.94
N LEU A 351 -20.86 -1.44 -16.17
CA LEU A 351 -19.81 -0.98 -17.06
C LEU A 351 -20.34 0.17 -17.93
N GLN A 352 -19.84 1.38 -17.69
CA GLN A 352 -20.22 2.61 -18.38
C GLN A 352 -19.13 3.05 -19.34
N ILE A 353 -19.50 3.30 -20.60
CA ILE A 353 -18.60 3.68 -21.69
C ILE A 353 -18.97 5.08 -22.15
N PHE A 354 -18.04 6.03 -22.05
CA PHE A 354 -18.29 7.46 -22.25
C PHE A 354 -17.82 7.98 -23.62
N ALA A 355 -16.97 7.25 -24.33
CA ALA A 355 -16.52 7.62 -25.66
C ALA A 355 -16.31 6.39 -26.56
N THR A 356 -16.89 6.43 -27.76
CA THR A 356 -16.66 5.49 -28.85
C THR A 356 -17.18 6.14 -30.14
N ASN A 357 -16.56 5.81 -31.27
CA ASN A 357 -17.03 6.27 -32.59
C ASN A 357 -18.22 5.44 -33.10
N ASP A 358 -18.69 4.45 -32.33
CA ASP A 358 -19.75 3.53 -32.73
C ASP A 358 -20.89 3.45 -31.70
N SER A 359 -22.00 4.12 -32.01
CA SER A 359 -23.23 4.10 -31.20
C SER A 359 -23.94 2.74 -31.20
N THR A 360 -23.56 1.81 -32.08
CA THR A 360 -24.10 0.45 -32.15
C THR A 360 -23.40 -0.54 -31.24
N LEU A 361 -22.45 -0.08 -30.42
CA LEU A 361 -21.67 -0.87 -29.46
C LEU A 361 -22.55 -1.88 -28.70
N THR A 362 -22.20 -3.16 -28.85
CA THR A 362 -22.72 -4.28 -28.08
C THR A 362 -21.57 -5.09 -27.49
N LEU A 363 -21.73 -5.49 -26.23
CA LEU A 363 -20.80 -6.38 -25.52
C LEU A 363 -21.54 -7.64 -25.11
N THR A 364 -20.86 -8.77 -25.23
CA THR A 364 -21.27 -10.09 -24.74
C THR A 364 -20.29 -10.56 -23.67
N THR A 365 -20.61 -11.70 -23.03
CA THR A 365 -19.68 -12.34 -22.08
C THR A 365 -18.33 -12.70 -22.70
N GLN A 366 -18.27 -12.91 -24.02
CA GLN A 366 -17.03 -13.24 -24.73
C GLN A 366 -16.16 -12.01 -25.00
N ASP A 367 -16.72 -10.81 -24.94
CA ASP A 367 -16.01 -9.55 -25.21
C ASP A 367 -15.27 -9.01 -23.97
N LEU A 368 -15.56 -9.59 -22.80
CA LEU A 368 -15.01 -9.20 -21.51
C LEU A 368 -14.08 -10.27 -20.94
N THR A 369 -13.13 -9.82 -20.13
CA THR A 369 -12.27 -10.68 -19.32
C THR A 369 -12.42 -10.26 -17.86
N VAL A 370 -12.63 -11.22 -16.97
CA VAL A 370 -12.47 -10.99 -15.53
C VAL A 370 -11.06 -11.38 -15.15
N TRP A 371 -10.34 -10.41 -14.62
CA TRP A 371 -9.02 -10.60 -14.07
C TRP A 371 -9.12 -10.60 -12.55
N ARG A 372 -8.23 -11.34 -11.89
CA ARG A 372 -8.08 -11.25 -10.43
C ARG A 372 -6.68 -10.76 -10.10
N ALA A 373 -6.60 -9.94 -9.08
CA ALA A 373 -5.36 -9.60 -8.45
C ALA A 373 -4.79 -10.86 -7.85
N LYS A 374 -3.50 -10.94 -8.06
CA LYS A 374 -2.70 -12.05 -7.67
C LYS A 374 -1.52 -11.38 -6.98
N MET A 375 -1.45 -11.55 -5.66
CA MET A 375 -0.35 -11.05 -4.84
C MET A 375 0.84 -11.98 -5.00
N SER A 376 1.98 -11.43 -5.40
CA SER A 376 3.26 -12.08 -5.11
C SER A 376 3.53 -11.97 -3.61
N GLN A 377 4.19 -12.97 -3.02
CA GLN A 377 4.82 -12.78 -1.72
C GLN A 377 5.75 -11.56 -1.82
N ALA A 378 5.65 -10.66 -0.83
CA ALA A 378 6.45 -9.43 -0.72
C ALA A 378 7.95 -9.74 -0.92
N GLY A 379 8.74 -8.73 -1.31
CA GLY A 379 10.20 -8.78 -1.54
C GLY A 379 11.09 -9.20 -0.35
N PHE A 380 10.58 -9.99 0.59
CA PHE A 380 11.28 -10.64 1.69
C PHE A 380 11.22 -12.16 1.50
N CYS A 381 12.29 -12.84 1.89
CA CYS A 381 12.34 -14.29 1.78
C CYS A 381 11.34 -14.97 2.72
N PRO A 382 10.67 -16.05 2.27
CA PRO A 382 9.84 -16.86 3.17
C PRO A 382 10.64 -17.37 4.37
N ASP A 383 9.96 -17.75 5.46
CA ASP A 383 10.62 -18.30 6.63
C ASP A 383 11.54 -19.49 6.26
N ASN A 384 12.79 -19.44 6.75
CA ASN A 384 13.87 -20.39 6.43
C ASN A 384 14.44 -20.31 5.01
N TRP A 385 14.24 -19.18 4.33
CA TRP A 385 14.96 -18.81 3.11
C TRP A 385 15.88 -17.62 3.38
N TYR A 386 17.03 -17.58 2.71
CA TYR A 386 18.06 -16.59 2.90
C TYR A 386 18.11 -15.60 1.74
N GLN A 387 18.23 -14.30 2.07
CA GLN A 387 18.55 -13.27 1.09
C GLN A 387 20.04 -12.91 1.22
N PRO A 388 20.88 -13.19 0.21
CA PRO A 388 22.32 -12.96 0.30
C PRO A 388 22.71 -11.51 0.50
N ASN A 389 22.01 -10.61 -0.17
CA ASN A 389 22.12 -9.17 0.04
C ASN A 389 20.82 -8.48 -0.42
N THR A 390 20.58 -7.24 0.01
CA THR A 390 19.36 -6.49 -0.35
C THR A 390 19.27 -6.10 -1.85
N ASN A 391 20.38 -6.16 -2.58
CA ASN A 391 20.44 -5.92 -4.02
C ASN A 391 20.25 -7.22 -4.84
N THR A 392 20.49 -8.39 -4.25
CA THR A 392 20.23 -9.70 -4.84
C THR A 392 18.76 -9.97 -4.63
N ARG A 393 18.05 -9.77 -5.73
CA ARG A 393 16.64 -10.02 -5.94
C ARG A 393 16.32 -11.51 -5.96
N LYS A 394 16.87 -12.29 -5.01
CA LYS A 394 16.69 -13.75 -4.90
C LYS A 394 16.64 -14.20 -3.45
N CYS A 395 15.69 -15.07 -3.16
CA CYS A 395 15.64 -15.84 -1.93
C CYS A 395 16.12 -17.24 -2.17
N ILE A 396 17.03 -17.71 -1.33
CA ILE A 396 17.79 -18.94 -1.55
C ILE A 396 17.51 -19.92 -0.42
N LYS A 397 17.32 -21.19 -0.77
CA LYS A 397 17.24 -22.28 0.18
C LYS A 397 18.13 -23.43 -0.28
N ILE A 398 19.09 -23.80 0.56
CA ILE A 398 19.91 -24.98 0.34
C ILE A 398 19.19 -26.17 0.94
N VAL A 399 19.01 -27.22 0.13
CA VAL A 399 18.43 -28.47 0.59
C VAL A 399 19.52 -29.53 0.65
N ASN A 400 19.82 -29.99 1.87
CA ASN A 400 20.91 -30.94 2.14
C ASN A 400 20.56 -32.40 1.76
N GLU A 401 19.31 -32.69 1.41
CA GLU A 401 18.92 -34.00 0.89
C GLU A 401 19.47 -34.20 -0.53
N THR A 402 20.01 -35.40 -0.81
CA THR A 402 20.50 -35.71 -2.14
C THR A 402 19.37 -36.20 -3.05
N ARG A 403 19.27 -35.59 -4.24
CA ARG A 403 18.27 -35.90 -5.27
C ARG A 403 18.93 -35.84 -6.65
N THR A 404 18.35 -36.49 -7.65
CA THR A 404 18.73 -36.24 -9.05
C THR A 404 18.37 -34.81 -9.43
N TRP A 405 18.96 -34.25 -10.49
CA TRP A 405 18.72 -32.86 -10.88
C TRP A 405 17.22 -32.58 -11.12
N ALA A 406 16.55 -33.47 -11.87
CA ALA A 406 15.12 -33.36 -12.16
C ALA A 406 14.24 -33.47 -10.90
N GLN A 407 14.63 -34.31 -9.94
CA GLN A 407 13.93 -34.42 -8.65
C GLN A 407 14.16 -33.17 -7.78
N GLY A 408 15.38 -32.62 -7.78
CA GLY A 408 15.69 -31.36 -7.10
C GLY A 408 14.87 -30.20 -7.65
N GLU A 409 14.77 -30.09 -8.97
CA GLU A 409 13.92 -29.12 -9.65
C GLU A 409 12.45 -29.29 -9.28
N ALA A 410 11.90 -30.51 -9.35
CA ALA A 410 10.51 -30.76 -8.94
C ALA A 410 10.25 -30.39 -7.47
N MET A 411 11.24 -30.61 -6.58
CA MET A 411 11.16 -30.19 -5.19
C MET A 411 11.19 -28.65 -5.07
N CYS A 412 12.05 -27.96 -5.81
CA CYS A 412 12.05 -26.50 -5.84
C CYS A 412 10.70 -25.95 -6.35
N GLN A 413 10.12 -26.58 -7.37
CA GLN A 413 8.79 -26.21 -7.90
C GLN A 413 7.68 -26.42 -6.87
N SER A 414 7.80 -27.42 -5.99
CA SER A 414 6.85 -27.59 -4.87
C SER A 414 6.88 -26.43 -3.87
N TYR A 415 8.00 -25.69 -3.79
CA TYR A 415 8.12 -24.44 -3.03
C TYR A 415 7.74 -23.20 -3.85
N SER A 416 7.17 -23.35 -5.05
CA SER A 416 6.93 -22.25 -6.00
C SER A 416 8.22 -21.50 -6.37
N SER A 417 9.31 -22.25 -6.55
CA SER A 417 10.65 -21.77 -6.88
C SER A 417 11.28 -22.66 -7.96
N ASP A 418 12.47 -22.31 -8.45
CA ASP A 418 13.23 -23.16 -9.38
C ASP A 418 14.62 -23.45 -8.79
N LEU A 419 15.38 -24.37 -9.38
CA LEU A 419 16.81 -24.44 -9.10
C LEU A 419 17.49 -23.10 -9.44
N ILE A 420 18.40 -22.67 -8.59
CA ILE A 420 18.96 -21.31 -8.62
C ILE A 420 19.65 -20.99 -9.95
N SER A 421 19.33 -19.82 -10.51
CA SER A 421 20.16 -19.19 -11.53
C SER A 421 21.26 -18.32 -10.92
N ILE A 422 22.42 -18.23 -11.56
CA ILE A 422 23.52 -17.36 -11.13
C ILE A 422 23.90 -16.47 -12.30
N THR A 423 23.55 -15.19 -12.21
CA THR A 423 23.57 -14.29 -13.37
C THR A 423 24.80 -13.39 -13.45
N ASN A 424 25.58 -13.29 -12.38
CA ASN A 424 26.78 -12.46 -12.28
C ASN A 424 27.74 -12.95 -11.18
N ALA A 425 28.94 -12.36 -11.14
CA ALA A 425 30.00 -12.76 -10.20
C ALA A 425 29.68 -12.45 -8.73
N PHE A 426 28.89 -11.41 -8.45
CA PHE A 426 28.49 -11.08 -7.08
C PHE A 426 27.55 -12.15 -6.53
N GLU A 427 26.52 -12.53 -7.28
CA GLU A 427 25.63 -13.65 -6.94
C GLU A 427 26.42 -14.94 -6.66
N ASN A 428 27.41 -15.25 -7.51
CA ASN A 428 28.22 -16.43 -7.33
C ASN A 428 29.04 -16.39 -6.03
N SER A 429 29.69 -15.26 -5.75
CA SER A 429 30.51 -15.08 -4.55
C SER A 429 29.67 -15.20 -3.28
N ASP A 430 28.53 -14.50 -3.22
CA ASP A 430 27.65 -14.49 -2.05
C ASP A 430 27.05 -15.87 -1.79
N LEU A 431 26.62 -16.56 -2.86
CA LEU A 431 26.12 -17.93 -2.76
C LEU A 431 27.19 -18.89 -2.22
N THR A 432 28.43 -18.77 -2.72
CA THR A 432 29.56 -19.61 -2.27
C THR A 432 29.81 -19.45 -0.78
N ALA A 433 29.88 -18.20 -0.30
CA ALA A 433 30.05 -17.90 1.13
C ALA A 433 28.91 -18.46 1.97
N TYR A 434 27.67 -18.36 1.48
CA TYR A 434 26.49 -18.86 2.19
C TYR A 434 26.47 -20.39 2.30
N ILE A 435 26.76 -21.12 1.21
CA ILE A 435 26.85 -22.60 1.22
C ILE A 435 27.92 -23.03 2.22
N LYS A 436 29.09 -22.39 2.21
CA LYS A 436 30.21 -22.73 3.11
C LYS A 436 29.85 -22.60 4.59
N THR A 437 29.11 -21.56 4.95
CA THR A 437 28.71 -21.30 6.35
C THR A 437 27.53 -22.16 6.80
N ASN A 438 26.53 -22.36 5.94
CA ASN A 438 25.22 -22.88 6.36
C ASN A 438 24.94 -24.31 5.92
N ALA A 439 25.72 -24.87 5.00
CA ALA A 439 25.56 -26.23 4.52
C ALA A 439 26.90 -26.98 4.45
N PRO A 440 27.66 -27.11 5.56
CA PRO A 440 28.99 -27.74 5.56
C PRO A 440 28.99 -29.21 5.12
N GLY A 441 27.84 -29.90 5.20
CA GLY A 441 27.66 -31.26 4.69
C GLY A 441 27.43 -31.35 3.17
N CYS A 442 27.29 -30.21 2.50
CA CYS A 442 26.92 -30.13 1.10
C CYS A 442 28.08 -29.59 0.25
N GLN A 443 29.00 -30.49 -0.11
CA GLN A 443 30.23 -30.13 -0.83
C GLN A 443 29.97 -29.66 -2.27
N LYS A 444 28.94 -30.22 -2.92
CA LYS A 444 28.48 -29.86 -4.26
C LYS A 444 26.96 -29.81 -4.27
N ALA A 445 26.40 -28.83 -4.97
CA ALA A 445 24.95 -28.68 -5.06
C ALA A 445 24.50 -28.32 -6.48
N TYR A 446 23.38 -28.89 -6.90
CA TYR A 446 22.77 -28.60 -8.20
C TYR A 446 22.28 -27.15 -8.25
N ILE A 447 22.57 -26.51 -9.38
CA ILE A 447 22.06 -25.22 -9.80
C ILE A 447 21.19 -25.40 -11.04
N GLY A 448 20.40 -24.39 -11.41
CA GLY A 448 19.42 -24.48 -12.48
C GLY A 448 19.99 -24.50 -13.90
N LEU A 449 21.32 -24.55 -14.06
CA LEU A 449 21.97 -24.57 -15.36
C LEU A 449 22.06 -26.00 -15.89
N TYR A 450 21.56 -26.21 -17.11
CA TYR A 450 21.58 -27.51 -17.78
C TYR A 450 21.87 -27.34 -19.28
N GLU A 451 22.37 -28.40 -19.90
CA GLU A 451 22.63 -28.44 -21.32
C GLU A 451 21.37 -28.85 -22.10
N ASN A 452 21.01 -28.05 -23.10
CA ASN A 452 19.91 -28.24 -24.02
C ASN A 452 20.41 -28.02 -25.45
N ASN A 453 20.36 -29.05 -26.30
CA ASN A 453 20.78 -28.99 -27.70
C ASN A 453 22.18 -28.35 -27.89
N SER A 454 23.17 -28.81 -27.13
CA SER A 454 24.57 -28.31 -27.15
C SER A 454 24.74 -26.84 -26.72
N SER A 455 23.76 -26.30 -25.98
CA SER A 455 23.80 -24.96 -25.38
C SER A 455 23.38 -25.01 -23.92
N TRP A 456 23.96 -24.15 -23.07
CA TRP A 456 23.64 -24.14 -21.64
C TRP A 456 22.55 -23.11 -21.33
N ALA A 457 21.44 -23.56 -20.77
CA ALA A 457 20.27 -22.75 -20.43
C ALA A 457 19.92 -22.85 -18.94
N TRP A 458 19.26 -21.83 -18.41
CA TRP A 458 18.72 -21.82 -17.05
C TRP A 458 17.29 -22.37 -17.05
N VAL A 459 16.97 -23.26 -16.12
CA VAL A 459 15.65 -23.90 -16.02
C VAL A 459 14.52 -22.91 -15.75
N ASN A 460 14.83 -21.82 -15.05
CA ASN A 460 13.90 -20.72 -14.78
C ASN A 460 13.72 -19.75 -15.98
N GLY A 461 14.45 -19.95 -17.08
CA GLY A 461 14.40 -19.13 -18.28
C GLY A 461 15.23 -17.85 -18.25
N ASP A 462 16.06 -17.63 -17.23
CA ASP A 462 16.93 -16.44 -17.17
C ASP A 462 17.90 -16.37 -18.36
N ASN A 463 18.07 -15.18 -18.92
CA ASN A 463 18.89 -14.95 -20.11
C ASN A 463 20.28 -14.37 -19.77
N SER A 464 21.02 -15.03 -18.87
CA SER A 464 22.40 -14.63 -18.53
C SER A 464 23.46 -15.49 -19.23
N THR A 465 24.50 -14.83 -19.74
CA THR A 465 25.71 -15.44 -20.33
C THR A 465 26.84 -15.66 -19.33
N TYR A 466 26.68 -15.23 -18.06
CA TYR A 466 27.71 -15.41 -17.03
C TYR A 466 27.94 -16.90 -16.75
N ARG A 467 29.21 -17.32 -16.72
CA ARG A 467 29.61 -18.71 -16.42
C ARG A 467 30.83 -18.70 -15.51
N ASN A 468 30.80 -19.48 -14.42
CA ASN A 468 31.92 -19.63 -13.49
C ASN A 468 32.48 -21.06 -13.47
N TRP A 469 32.69 -21.65 -14.66
CA TRP A 469 33.18 -23.02 -14.79
C TRP A 469 34.57 -23.19 -14.16
N ALA A 470 34.78 -24.34 -13.49
CA ALA A 470 36.10 -24.75 -13.04
C ALA A 470 37.01 -25.04 -14.24
N PRO A 471 38.35 -24.95 -14.09
CA PRO A 471 39.28 -25.36 -15.14
C PRO A 471 38.96 -26.77 -15.66
N GLY A 472 38.81 -26.91 -16.99
CA GLY A 472 38.46 -28.17 -17.63
C GLY A 472 36.96 -28.50 -17.66
N ASN A 473 36.08 -27.59 -17.21
CA ASN A 473 34.63 -27.72 -17.31
C ASN A 473 34.03 -26.65 -18.25
N PRO A 474 32.88 -26.92 -18.88
CA PRO A 474 32.20 -28.22 -18.91
C PRO A 474 33.04 -29.26 -19.68
N THR A 475 33.00 -30.50 -19.21
CA THR A 475 33.61 -31.66 -19.88
C THR A 475 32.78 -32.05 -21.10
N ASN A 476 33.41 -32.69 -22.09
CA ASN A 476 32.73 -33.20 -23.30
C ASN A 476 32.02 -34.55 -23.08
N ASP A 477 31.72 -34.93 -21.82
CA ASP A 477 30.99 -36.16 -21.53
C ASP A 477 29.51 -35.98 -21.90
N PRO A 478 28.98 -36.74 -22.88
CA PRO A 478 27.61 -36.58 -23.37
C PRO A 478 26.55 -36.92 -22.31
N ASN A 479 26.92 -37.58 -21.20
CA ASN A 479 25.99 -37.87 -20.11
C ASN A 479 25.96 -36.75 -19.06
N SER A 480 26.92 -35.82 -19.08
CA SER A 480 27.11 -34.81 -18.04
C SER A 480 26.48 -33.46 -18.40
N SER A 481 25.15 -33.41 -18.41
CA SER A 481 24.37 -32.25 -18.88
C SER A 481 23.83 -31.33 -17.77
N CYS A 482 24.15 -31.57 -16.50
CA CYS A 482 23.65 -30.75 -15.38
C CYS A 482 24.77 -30.09 -14.59
N ALA A 483 24.60 -28.82 -14.23
CA ALA A 483 25.63 -28.06 -13.53
C ALA A 483 25.50 -28.12 -12.00
N LEU A 484 26.65 -28.12 -11.34
CA LEU A 484 26.81 -28.10 -9.89
C LEU A 484 27.73 -26.95 -9.49
N ILE A 485 27.49 -26.29 -8.36
CA ILE A 485 28.45 -25.40 -7.72
C ILE A 485 29.27 -26.16 -6.67
N ASP A 486 30.59 -25.97 -6.67
CA ASP A 486 31.51 -26.48 -5.65
C ASP A 486 31.58 -25.51 -4.47
N GLN A 487 31.33 -26.00 -3.25
CA GLN A 487 31.25 -25.17 -2.04
C GLN A 487 32.56 -24.46 -1.68
N ASN A 488 33.72 -25.05 -2.00
CA ASN A 488 35.01 -24.52 -1.58
C ASN A 488 35.52 -23.42 -2.51
N SER A 489 35.36 -23.63 -3.81
CA SER A 489 35.87 -22.75 -4.86
C SER A 489 34.82 -21.80 -5.44
N GLY A 490 33.53 -22.13 -5.29
CA GLY A 490 32.43 -21.43 -5.96
C GLY A 490 32.37 -21.66 -7.47
N THR A 491 33.24 -22.51 -8.02
CA THR A 491 33.31 -22.82 -9.45
C THR A 491 32.34 -23.93 -9.81
N TRP A 492 31.96 -24.00 -11.09
CA TRP A 492 30.93 -24.91 -11.57
C TRP A 492 31.52 -26.12 -12.27
N LEU A 493 30.84 -27.26 -12.13
CA LEU A 493 31.17 -28.54 -12.76
C LEU A 493 29.94 -29.05 -13.50
N ASN A 494 30.11 -29.78 -14.60
CA ASN A 494 29.02 -30.54 -15.20
C ASN A 494 29.08 -32.01 -14.78
N GLN A 495 27.91 -32.61 -14.58
CA GLN A 495 27.77 -33.99 -14.09
C GLN A 495 26.51 -34.64 -14.65
N ASP A 496 26.50 -35.98 -14.69
CA ASP A 496 25.31 -36.79 -14.96
C ASP A 496 24.15 -36.36 -14.05
N CYS A 497 23.08 -35.89 -14.67
CA CYS A 497 21.86 -35.40 -14.05
C CYS A 497 21.18 -36.42 -13.13
N ASN A 498 21.47 -37.72 -13.30
CA ASN A 498 20.94 -38.80 -12.49
C ASN A 498 21.74 -39.07 -11.22
N THR A 499 22.89 -38.41 -11.02
CA THR A 499 23.66 -38.58 -9.78
C THR A 499 22.99 -37.83 -8.63
N PRO A 500 22.66 -38.46 -7.49
CA PRO A 500 22.09 -37.74 -6.37
C PRO A 500 23.07 -36.72 -5.76
N GLN A 501 22.68 -35.46 -5.69
CA GLN A 501 23.43 -34.36 -5.06
C GLN A 501 22.48 -33.47 -4.26
N CYS A 502 23.02 -32.65 -3.35
CA CYS A 502 22.23 -31.55 -2.82
C CYS A 502 21.75 -30.64 -3.94
N TYR A 503 20.85 -29.72 -3.62
CA TYR A 503 20.37 -28.75 -4.59
C TYR A 503 19.99 -27.43 -3.92
N ILE A 504 19.98 -26.37 -4.72
CA ILE A 504 19.73 -25.00 -4.25
C ILE A 504 18.51 -24.47 -4.98
N CYS A 505 17.46 -24.18 -4.23
CA CYS A 505 16.26 -23.55 -4.75
C CYS A 505 16.38 -22.03 -4.63
N ALA A 506 15.84 -21.30 -5.61
CA ALA A 506 15.74 -19.86 -5.57
C ALA A 506 14.37 -19.35 -6.02
N ILE A 507 13.85 -18.40 -5.25
CA ILE A 507 12.71 -17.56 -5.64
C ILE A 507 13.29 -16.23 -6.12
N SER A 508 13.06 -15.88 -7.38
CA SER A 508 13.37 -14.53 -7.86
C SER A 508 12.40 -13.53 -7.25
N LEU A 509 12.94 -12.55 -6.54
CA LEU A 509 12.22 -11.38 -6.02
C LEU A 509 12.24 -10.33 -7.13
N ASN A 510 11.12 -10.04 -7.79
CA ASN A 510 11.12 -9.09 -8.90
C ASN A 510 11.34 -7.63 -8.47
#